data_AF-A0A7S0C273-F1
#
_entry.id   AF-A0A7S0C273-F1
#
_cell.length_a   1.000
_cell.length_b   1.000
_cell.length_c   1.000
_cell.angle_alpha   90.00
_cell.angle_beta   90.00
_cell.angle_gamma   90.00
#
_symmetry.space_group_name_H-M   'P 1'
#
loop_
_entity.id
_entity.type
_entity.pdbx_description
1 polymer ?
#
loop_
_entity_poly.entity_id
_entity_poly.type
_entity_poly.pdbx_seq_one_letter_code
_entity_poly.pdbx_strand_id
1 'polypeptide(L)'
;GNSIFVAGGSDDLAEMYNIDERTWTPLPAMQCKRYFCSVSHIDEHVLVLGGNYGGSSVEIFKPSASVCKDTIASDKPKSKILSLDIASDEPKSKMLYLDAANYTSKFFMFHNRWNLTIAEKAVKKFCDTSKRSGFTVVAFIDQAAMTEEAQQKWRRRREREVRRGERSVPQGALRLVGDMFAKHGVEVRYSLEADCDDTIAFHAQVDGAVILSQDKDFLRYKNATYALYKDYEINKGGRLK
;
A
#
# COMPACT_ATOMS: atom_id res chain seq x y z
N GLY A 1 -6.19 -20.33 -9.70
CA GLY A 1 -7.29 -21.06 -10.35
C GLY A 1 -7.54 -20.48 -11.73
N ASN A 2 -8.10 -21.27 -12.64
CA ASN A 2 -8.46 -20.86 -14.00
C ASN A 2 -9.87 -20.25 -14.02
N SER A 3 -10.07 -19.18 -13.24
CA SER A 3 -11.38 -18.56 -13.03
C SER A 3 -11.34 -17.07 -13.35
N ILE A 4 -12.42 -16.55 -13.94
CA ILE A 4 -12.62 -15.13 -14.21
C ILE A 4 -13.65 -14.60 -13.22
N PHE A 5 -13.30 -13.53 -12.52
CA PHE A 5 -14.23 -12.82 -11.64
C PHE A 5 -14.82 -11.63 -12.39
N VAL A 6 -16.14 -11.51 -12.32
CA VAL A 6 -16.90 -10.40 -12.92
C VAL A 6 -17.71 -9.75 -11.81
N ALA A 7 -17.50 -8.46 -11.58
CA ALA A 7 -18.26 -7.69 -10.62
C ALA A 7 -18.32 -6.22 -11.08
N GLY A 8 -19.42 -5.54 -10.78
CA GLY A 8 -19.67 -4.18 -11.24
C GLY A 8 -20.63 -4.10 -12.43
N GLY A 9 -21.03 -2.89 -12.77
CA GLY A 9 -22.04 -2.60 -13.80
C GLY A 9 -23.27 -1.93 -13.21
N SER A 10 -24.42 -2.11 -13.87
CA SER A 10 -25.70 -1.52 -13.44
C SER A 10 -26.40 -2.23 -12.29
N ASP A 11 -25.80 -3.31 -11.82
CA ASP A 11 -26.27 -4.11 -10.70
C ASP A 11 -25.16 -4.33 -9.67
N ASP A 12 -25.55 -4.91 -8.54
CA ASP A 12 -24.70 -5.28 -7.41
C ASP A 12 -24.20 -6.73 -7.52
N LEU A 13 -24.32 -7.35 -8.69
CA LEU A 13 -23.94 -8.74 -8.89
C LEU A 13 -22.42 -8.92 -8.96
N ALA A 14 -21.97 -10.02 -8.37
CA ALA A 14 -20.64 -10.57 -8.51
C ALA A 14 -20.76 -12.05 -8.91
N GLU A 15 -19.99 -12.47 -9.91
CA GLU A 15 -20.04 -13.81 -10.46
C GLU A 15 -18.63 -14.31 -10.76
N MET A 16 -18.47 -15.63 -10.70
CA MET A 16 -17.23 -16.31 -11.05
C MET A 16 -17.48 -17.27 -12.20
N TYR A 17 -16.73 -17.11 -13.28
CA TYR A 17 -16.72 -18.05 -14.40
C TYR A 17 -15.55 -19.02 -14.23
N ASN A 18 -15.85 -20.32 -14.11
CA ASN A 18 -14.85 -21.38 -14.15
C ASN A 18 -14.56 -21.72 -15.61
N ILE A 19 -13.32 -21.52 -16.08
CA ILE A 19 -12.94 -21.75 -17.48
C ILE A 19 -12.96 -23.25 -17.82
N ASP A 20 -12.57 -24.11 -16.87
CA ASP A 20 -12.43 -25.55 -17.08
C ASP A 20 -13.81 -26.21 -17.16
N GLU A 21 -14.73 -25.79 -16.27
CA GLU A 21 -16.10 -26.32 -16.21
C GLU A 21 -17.07 -25.58 -17.13
N ARG A 22 -16.69 -24.38 -17.61
CA ARG A 22 -17.52 -23.47 -18.42
C ARG A 22 -18.85 -23.11 -17.75
N THR A 23 -18.80 -22.96 -16.44
CA THR A 23 -19.96 -22.67 -15.59
C THR A 23 -19.81 -21.31 -14.92
N TRP A 24 -20.94 -20.63 -14.76
CA TRP A 24 -21.06 -19.43 -13.94
C TRP A 24 -21.50 -19.83 -12.53
N THR A 25 -20.78 -19.37 -11.52
CA THR A 25 -21.15 -19.51 -10.11
C THR A 25 -21.47 -18.13 -9.56
N PRO A 26 -22.70 -17.90 -9.06
CA PRO A 26 -23.04 -16.64 -8.44
C PRO A 26 -22.25 -16.47 -7.15
N LEU A 27 -21.73 -15.27 -6.92
CA LEU A 27 -21.13 -14.87 -5.66
C LEU A 27 -22.13 -14.01 -4.88
N PRO A 28 -21.93 -13.81 -3.58
CA PRO A 28 -22.64 -12.82 -2.79
C PRO A 28 -22.61 -11.46 -3.48
N ALA A 29 -23.78 -10.83 -3.52
CA ALA A 29 -23.94 -9.50 -4.08
C ALA A 29 -23.07 -8.49 -3.32
N MET A 30 -22.52 -7.53 -4.07
CA MET A 30 -21.82 -6.38 -3.54
C MET A 30 -22.76 -5.57 -2.65
N GLN A 31 -22.22 -4.85 -1.66
CA GLN A 31 -23.02 -4.01 -0.78
C GLN A 31 -23.76 -2.87 -1.51
N CYS A 32 -23.24 -2.45 -2.67
CA CYS A 32 -23.90 -1.50 -3.54
C CYS A 32 -23.52 -1.74 -5.01
N LYS A 33 -24.36 -1.21 -5.90
CA LYS A 33 -24.08 -1.15 -7.35
C LYS A 33 -22.87 -0.25 -7.61
N ARG A 34 -21.92 -0.71 -8.44
CA ARG A 34 -20.68 0.02 -8.72
C ARG A 34 -20.37 0.05 -10.21
N TYR A 35 -20.21 1.26 -10.77
CA TYR A 35 -19.69 1.45 -12.13
C TYR A 35 -18.23 1.89 -12.08
N PHE A 36 -17.42 1.47 -13.05
CA PHE A 36 -15.99 1.80 -13.13
C PHE A 36 -15.17 1.34 -11.90
N CYS A 37 -15.61 0.29 -11.21
CA CYS A 37 -14.84 -0.33 -10.13
C CYS A 37 -13.67 -1.14 -10.70
N SER A 38 -12.62 -1.32 -9.90
CA SER A 38 -11.51 -2.22 -10.20
C SER A 38 -11.68 -3.50 -9.39
N VAL A 39 -11.55 -4.66 -10.03
CA VAL A 39 -11.60 -5.97 -9.37
C VAL A 39 -10.20 -6.56 -9.35
N SER A 40 -9.73 -7.01 -8.20
CA SER A 40 -8.41 -7.62 -8.02
C SER A 40 -8.51 -8.89 -7.19
N HIS A 41 -7.71 -9.90 -7.52
CA HIS A 41 -7.68 -11.18 -6.81
C HIS A 41 -6.34 -11.34 -6.07
N ILE A 42 -6.40 -11.63 -4.77
CA ILE A 42 -5.23 -11.85 -3.92
C ILE A 42 -5.51 -13.09 -3.07
N ASP A 43 -4.71 -14.14 -3.26
CA ASP A 43 -4.84 -15.45 -2.60
C ASP A 43 -6.24 -16.06 -2.73
N GLU A 44 -7.01 -16.14 -1.63
CA GLU A 44 -8.40 -16.63 -1.59
C GLU A 44 -9.42 -15.50 -1.55
N HIS A 45 -9.04 -14.29 -1.94
CA HIS A 45 -9.87 -13.09 -1.79
C HIS A 45 -10.02 -12.36 -3.12
N VAL A 46 -11.23 -11.87 -3.36
CA VAL A 46 -11.56 -10.97 -4.46
C VAL A 46 -11.91 -9.62 -3.85
N LEU A 47 -11.21 -8.58 -4.31
CA LEU A 47 -11.38 -7.21 -3.86
C LEU A 47 -12.06 -6.42 -4.97
N VAL A 48 -13.16 -5.77 -4.64
CA VAL A 48 -13.81 -4.78 -5.50
C VAL A 48 -13.52 -3.41 -4.92
N LEU A 49 -12.79 -2.59 -5.69
CA LEU A 49 -12.22 -1.32 -5.26
C LEU A 49 -12.85 -0.15 -6.02
N GLY A 50 -13.36 0.82 -5.26
CA GLY A 50 -13.85 2.08 -5.80
C GLY A 50 -15.12 1.96 -6.65
N GLY A 51 -15.22 2.82 -7.67
CA GLY A 51 -16.39 2.95 -8.52
C GLY A 51 -17.35 4.07 -8.09
N ASN A 52 -18.26 4.44 -8.98
CA ASN A 52 -19.16 5.58 -8.83
C ASN A 52 -20.58 5.13 -8.47
N TYR A 53 -20.89 5.03 -7.17
CA TYR A 53 -22.20 5.25 -6.52
C TYR A 53 -22.07 4.89 -5.01
N GLY A 54 -22.41 5.82 -4.10
CA GLY A 54 -22.60 5.52 -2.66
C GLY A 54 -21.40 5.69 -1.71
N GLY A 55 -20.23 6.10 -2.19
CA GLY A 55 -19.08 6.46 -1.35
C GLY A 55 -17.86 5.54 -1.55
N SER A 56 -16.68 6.10 -1.29
CA SER A 56 -15.39 5.40 -1.38
C SER A 56 -15.35 4.25 -0.37
N SER A 57 -15.65 3.04 -0.83
CA SER A 57 -15.66 1.83 -0.01
C SER A 57 -14.85 0.72 -0.68
N VAL A 58 -14.14 -0.06 0.13
CA VAL A 58 -13.43 -1.28 -0.27
C VAL A 58 -14.25 -2.47 0.19
N GLU A 59 -14.57 -3.37 -0.73
CA GLU A 59 -15.27 -4.61 -0.39
C GLU A 59 -14.37 -5.80 -0.65
N ILE A 60 -14.17 -6.63 0.38
CA ILE A 60 -13.36 -7.84 0.32
C ILE A 60 -14.29 -9.03 0.43
N PHE A 61 -14.28 -9.86 -0.60
CA PHE A 61 -15.04 -11.08 -0.63
C PHE A 61 -14.11 -12.30 -0.60
N LYS A 62 -14.45 -13.32 0.19
CA LYS A 62 -13.85 -14.65 0.06
C LYS A 62 -14.79 -15.48 -0.79
N PRO A 63 -14.41 -15.95 -1.99
CA PRO A 63 -15.19 -16.94 -2.71
C PRO A 63 -15.09 -18.28 -1.98
N SER A 64 -15.89 -18.43 -0.92
CA SER A 64 -16.19 -19.76 -0.41
C SER A 64 -17.21 -20.37 -1.36
N ALA A 65 -16.76 -21.34 -2.16
CA ALA A 65 -17.65 -22.28 -2.82
C ALA A 65 -18.32 -23.13 -1.73
N SER A 66 -19.35 -22.56 -1.10
CA SER A 66 -20.16 -23.25 -0.10
C SER A 66 -21.46 -23.61 -0.79
N VAL A 67 -21.57 -24.86 -1.20
CA VAL A 67 -22.87 -25.52 -1.37
C VAL A 67 -23.69 -25.22 -0.10
N CYS A 68 -24.88 -24.68 -0.28
CA CYS A 68 -25.83 -24.41 0.79
C CYS A 68 -25.94 -25.59 1.77
N LYS A 69 -25.86 -25.29 3.08
CA LYS A 69 -26.72 -25.86 4.13
C LYS A 69 -26.52 -25.14 5.47
N ASP A 70 -27.58 -24.45 5.88
CA ASP A 70 -28.13 -24.30 7.24
C ASP A 70 -27.28 -23.73 8.41
N THR A 71 -27.75 -22.55 8.87
CA THR A 71 -28.02 -22.11 10.27
C THR A 71 -27.16 -22.63 11.43
N ILE A 72 -26.61 -21.72 12.26
CA ILE A 72 -26.90 -21.52 13.71
C ILE A 72 -26.04 -20.40 14.33
N ALA A 73 -26.71 -19.69 15.25
CA ALA A 73 -26.43 -18.60 16.19
C ALA A 73 -25.00 -18.25 16.71
N SER A 74 -24.82 -16.94 16.86
CA SER A 74 -24.31 -16.16 18.03
C SER A 74 -23.46 -16.88 19.09
N ASP A 75 -22.22 -16.41 19.26
CA ASP A 75 -21.66 -16.14 20.60
C ASP A 75 -20.53 -15.11 20.57
N LYS A 76 -20.53 -14.18 21.55
CA LYS A 76 -19.45 -13.21 21.78
C LYS A 76 -18.36 -13.85 22.65
N PRO A 77 -17.06 -13.63 22.38
CA PRO A 77 -16.03 -13.89 23.37
C PRO A 77 -15.67 -12.63 24.16
N LYS A 78 -15.77 -12.73 25.50
CA LYS A 78 -15.02 -11.90 26.46
C LYS A 78 -13.58 -12.39 26.47
N SER A 79 -12.58 -11.51 26.41
CA SER A 79 -11.18 -11.89 26.72
C SER A 79 -10.51 -10.95 27.70
N LYS A 80 -9.81 -11.61 28.62
CA LYS A 80 -9.11 -11.16 29.82
C LYS A 80 -7.67 -10.74 29.44
N ILE A 81 -7.13 -9.77 30.18
CA ILE A 81 -5.82 -9.12 30.03
C ILE A 81 -4.63 -10.11 30.05
N LEU A 82 -3.59 -9.82 29.27
CA LEU A 82 -2.21 -10.31 29.47
C LEU A 82 -1.24 -9.13 29.48
N SER A 83 -0.45 -9.01 30.55
CA SER A 83 0.67 -8.07 30.69
C SER A 83 1.86 -8.52 29.84
N LEU A 84 2.51 -7.58 29.14
CA LEU A 84 3.69 -7.86 28.33
C LEU A 84 4.91 -7.16 28.94
N ASP A 85 5.67 -7.87 29.76
CA ASP A 85 7.05 -7.51 30.09
C ASP A 85 7.99 -8.57 29.50
N ILE A 86 8.64 -8.23 28.39
CA ILE A 86 9.94 -8.81 28.03
C ILE A 86 10.79 -7.66 27.50
N ALA A 87 11.62 -7.10 28.39
CA ALA A 87 12.79 -6.35 27.99
C ALA A 87 13.79 -7.35 27.36
N SER A 88 13.80 -7.44 26.03
CA SER A 88 14.89 -8.06 25.31
C SER A 88 15.98 -7.02 25.10
N ASP A 89 17.14 -7.23 25.73
CA ASP A 89 18.35 -6.41 25.61
C ASP A 89 19.09 -6.69 24.28
N GLU A 90 18.32 -6.87 23.19
CA GLU A 90 18.89 -6.83 21.84
C GLU A 90 19.17 -5.37 21.48
N PRO A 91 20.27 -5.05 20.78
CA PRO A 91 20.52 -3.70 20.30
C PRO A 91 19.35 -3.29 19.41
N LYS A 92 18.46 -2.44 19.95
CA LYS A 92 17.25 -1.97 19.26
C LYS A 92 17.64 -1.52 17.85
N SER A 93 17.18 -2.28 16.86
CA SER A 93 17.38 -1.91 15.46
C SER A 93 16.83 -0.51 15.26
N LYS A 94 17.61 0.34 14.59
CA LYS A 94 17.17 1.72 14.31
C LYS A 94 16.01 1.64 13.33
N MET A 95 14.89 2.26 13.65
CA MET A 95 13.73 2.31 12.76
C MET A 95 13.99 3.35 11.65
N LEU A 96 13.69 3.00 10.40
CA LEU A 96 13.75 3.92 9.25
C LEU A 96 12.38 3.95 8.57
N TYR A 97 11.71 5.10 8.63
CA TYR A 97 10.40 5.31 8.02
C TYR A 97 10.57 5.96 6.66
N LEU A 98 10.19 5.22 5.62
CA LEU A 98 10.35 5.59 4.23
C LEU A 98 9.02 6.11 3.70
N ASP A 99 9.02 7.34 3.19
CA ASP A 99 7.98 7.83 2.29
C ASP A 99 8.23 7.22 0.90
N ALA A 100 7.57 6.11 0.59
CA ALA A 100 7.89 5.33 -0.61
C ALA A 100 7.51 6.05 -1.92
N ALA A 101 6.53 6.95 -1.89
CA ALA A 101 6.12 7.71 -3.06
C ALA A 101 7.24 8.63 -3.56
N ASN A 102 7.97 9.24 -2.63
CA ASN A 102 9.08 10.16 -2.92
C ASN A 102 10.25 9.49 -3.65
N TYR A 103 10.43 8.17 -3.47
CA TYR A 103 11.55 7.41 -4.04
C TYR A 103 11.14 6.46 -5.17
N THR A 104 9.89 6.49 -5.63
CA THR A 104 9.39 5.65 -6.72
C THR A 104 10.25 5.77 -7.99
N SER A 105 10.77 6.97 -8.28
CA SER A 105 11.68 7.24 -9.40
C SER A 105 13.06 6.59 -9.28
N LYS A 106 13.52 6.31 -8.06
CA LYS A 106 14.78 5.58 -7.83
C LYS A 106 14.62 4.08 -8.07
N PHE A 107 13.41 3.56 -7.93
CA PHE A 107 13.09 2.16 -8.23
C PHE A 107 12.71 1.99 -9.70
N PHE A 108 11.99 2.94 -10.29
CA PHE A 108 11.59 2.91 -11.70
C PHE A 108 12.39 3.89 -12.56
N MET A 109 13.24 3.36 -13.45
CA MET A 109 13.89 4.17 -14.48
C MET A 109 12.88 4.54 -15.58
N PHE A 110 12.34 5.77 -15.53
CA PHE A 110 11.26 6.24 -16.42
C PHE A 110 11.61 6.28 -17.92
N HIS A 111 12.89 6.20 -18.29
CA HIS A 111 13.35 6.32 -19.68
C HIS A 111 13.26 5.00 -20.47
N ASN A 112 13.01 3.87 -19.81
CA ASN A 112 12.80 2.58 -20.47
C ASN A 112 11.60 1.88 -19.84
N ARG A 113 10.60 1.57 -20.67
CA ARG A 113 9.36 0.82 -20.37
C ARG A 113 9.40 0.09 -19.03
N TRP A 114 8.78 0.67 -17.99
CA TRP A 114 8.35 0.05 -16.72
C TRP A 114 8.89 -1.36 -16.43
N ASN A 115 10.22 -1.47 -16.26
CA ASN A 115 10.86 -2.76 -16.10
C ASN A 115 10.75 -3.20 -14.64
N LEU A 116 9.70 -3.96 -14.35
CA LEU A 116 9.41 -4.46 -13.00
C LEU A 116 10.56 -5.29 -12.43
N THR A 117 11.34 -5.97 -13.27
CA THR A 117 12.50 -6.76 -12.81
C THR A 117 13.64 -5.86 -12.32
N ILE A 118 13.91 -4.74 -13.00
CA ILE A 118 14.92 -3.77 -12.56
C ILE A 118 14.44 -3.08 -11.27
N ALA A 119 13.16 -2.70 -11.21
CA ALA A 119 12.58 -2.08 -10.03
C ALA A 119 12.63 -2.99 -8.81
N GLU A 120 12.23 -4.26 -8.96
CA GLU A 120 12.34 -5.27 -7.91
C GLU A 120 13.79 -5.42 -7.43
N LYS A 121 14.76 -5.50 -8.34
CA LYS A 121 16.19 -5.57 -7.98
C LYS A 121 16.64 -4.32 -7.21
N ALA A 122 16.14 -3.14 -7.57
CA ALA A 122 16.46 -1.89 -6.88
C ALA A 122 15.85 -1.86 -5.47
N VAL A 123 14.58 -2.23 -5.31
CA VAL A 123 13.89 -2.35 -4.01
C VAL A 123 14.60 -3.39 -3.14
N LYS A 124 14.91 -4.57 -3.67
CA LYS A 124 15.67 -5.61 -2.98
C LYS A 124 17.01 -5.08 -2.48
N LYS A 125 17.77 -4.41 -3.36
CA LYS A 125 19.09 -3.86 -3.03
C LYS A 125 18.99 -2.84 -1.90
N PHE A 126 17.98 -1.98 -1.92
CA PHE A 126 17.71 -1.05 -0.83
C PHE A 126 17.41 -1.80 0.47
N CYS A 127 16.45 -2.74 0.47
CA CYS A 127 16.08 -3.52 1.66
C CYS A 127 17.27 -4.24 2.29
N ASP A 128 18.07 -4.94 1.48
CA ASP A 128 19.27 -5.66 1.93
C ASP A 128 20.29 -4.71 2.54
N THR A 129 20.47 -3.53 1.94
CA THR A 129 21.42 -2.53 2.38
C THR A 129 20.97 -1.84 3.67
N SER A 130 19.67 -1.56 3.81
CA SER A 130 19.08 -1.04 5.05
C SER A 130 19.30 -2.00 6.22
N LYS A 131 19.00 -3.29 6.02
CA LYS A 131 19.23 -4.35 7.01
C LYS A 131 20.72 -4.45 7.40
N ARG A 132 21.63 -4.45 6.42
CA ARG A 132 23.10 -4.44 6.67
C ARG A 132 23.60 -3.21 7.43
N SER A 133 22.84 -2.12 7.39
CA SER A 133 23.14 -0.85 8.06
C SER A 133 22.51 -0.78 9.46
N GLY A 134 21.83 -1.84 9.90
CA GLY A 134 21.17 -1.92 11.21
C GLY A 134 19.78 -1.29 11.25
N PHE A 135 19.20 -0.96 10.08
CA PHE A 135 17.87 -0.39 10.00
C PHE A 135 16.79 -1.45 9.79
N THR A 136 15.71 -1.32 10.55
CA THR A 136 14.43 -1.96 10.26
C THR A 136 13.56 -0.93 9.55
N VAL A 137 13.22 -1.22 8.30
CA VAL A 137 12.49 -0.29 7.43
C VAL A 137 10.99 -0.53 7.55
N VAL A 138 10.23 0.55 7.63
CA VAL A 138 8.78 0.57 7.40
C VAL A 138 8.50 1.53 6.25
N ALA A 139 7.83 1.05 5.21
CA ALA A 139 7.46 1.84 4.04
C ALA A 139 6.03 2.37 4.20
N PHE A 140 5.89 3.69 4.15
CA PHE A 140 4.61 4.38 4.15
C PHE A 140 4.24 4.77 2.72
N ILE A 141 3.00 4.51 2.35
CA ILE A 141 2.45 4.83 1.03
C ILE A 141 1.17 5.62 1.23
N ASP A 142 1.13 6.81 0.64
CA ASP A 142 -0.08 7.62 0.56
C ASP A 142 -1.13 6.91 -0.30
N GLN A 143 -2.26 6.56 0.31
CA GLN A 143 -3.42 6.05 -0.39
C GLN A 143 -4.44 7.19 -0.57
N ALA A 144 -4.19 8.01 -1.59
CA ALA A 144 -5.09 9.03 -2.11
C ALA A 144 -5.82 9.85 -1.03
N ALA A 145 -5.10 10.73 -0.34
CA ALA A 145 -5.71 11.74 0.50
C ALA A 145 -6.75 12.57 -0.28
N MET A 146 -7.99 12.63 0.24
CA MET A 146 -9.13 13.32 -0.36
C MET A 146 -9.11 14.85 -0.16
N THR A 147 -8.05 15.41 0.42
CA THR A 147 -8.01 16.84 0.78
C THR A 147 -8.05 17.74 -0.45
N GLU A 148 -8.63 18.93 -0.31
CA GLU A 148 -8.73 19.87 -1.42
C GLU A 148 -7.34 20.28 -1.94
N GLU A 149 -6.37 20.43 -1.04
CA GLU A 149 -4.97 20.72 -1.40
C GLU A 149 -4.34 19.57 -2.19
N ALA A 150 -4.50 18.32 -1.75
CA ALA A 150 -3.98 17.15 -2.45
C ALA A 150 -4.58 17.03 -3.86
N GLN A 151 -5.89 17.27 -3.99
CA GLN A 151 -6.57 17.29 -5.29
C GLN A 151 -6.05 18.42 -6.19
N GLN A 152 -5.82 19.63 -5.64
CA GLN A 152 -5.26 20.74 -6.40
C GLN A 152 -3.82 20.45 -6.86
N LYS A 153 -2.97 19.91 -5.98
CA LYS A 153 -1.60 19.46 -6.31
C LYS A 153 -1.64 18.41 -7.42
N TRP A 154 -2.53 17.42 -7.31
CA TRP A 154 -2.72 16.37 -8.31
C TRP A 154 -3.18 16.94 -9.66
N ARG A 155 -4.21 17.80 -9.68
CA ARG A 155 -4.72 18.44 -10.90
C ARG A 155 -3.63 19.24 -11.60
N ARG A 156 -2.89 20.09 -10.88
CA ARG A 156 -1.77 20.86 -11.44
C ARG A 156 -0.68 19.97 -12.06
N ARG A 157 -0.40 18.81 -11.44
CA ARG A 157 0.59 17.84 -11.98
C ARG A 157 0.07 17.16 -13.25
N ARG A 158 -1.19 16.72 -13.26
CA ARG A 158 -1.83 16.08 -14.42
C ARG A 158 -2.00 17.03 -15.60
N GLU A 159 -2.39 18.27 -15.36
CA GLU A 159 -2.46 19.30 -16.42
C GLU A 159 -1.10 19.51 -17.08
N ARG A 160 -0.02 19.52 -16.29
CA ARG A 160 1.34 19.65 -16.81
C ARG A 160 1.75 18.46 -17.67
N GLU A 161 1.44 17.25 -17.22
CA GLU A 161 1.70 16.01 -17.97
C GLU A 161 0.95 16.00 -19.31
N VAL A 162 -0.35 16.35 -19.30
CA VAL A 162 -1.17 16.46 -20.53
C VAL A 162 -0.58 17.50 -21.48
N ARG A 163 -0.22 18.69 -20.98
CA ARG A 163 0.38 19.75 -21.80
C ARG A 163 1.73 19.34 -22.42
N ARG A 164 2.47 18.47 -21.75
CA ARG A 164 3.79 17.99 -22.22
C ARG A 164 3.70 16.72 -23.06
N GLY A 165 2.55 16.04 -23.10
CA GLY A 165 2.44 14.72 -23.72
C GLY A 165 3.27 13.65 -23.01
N GLU A 166 3.65 13.88 -21.76
CA GLU A 166 4.55 13.02 -20.99
C GLU A 166 3.85 12.50 -19.74
N ARG A 167 3.98 11.21 -19.46
CA ARG A 167 3.50 10.61 -18.21
C ARG A 167 4.68 10.04 -17.43
N SER A 168 5.07 10.72 -16.36
CA SER A 168 6.19 10.30 -15.52
C SER A 168 5.85 9.10 -14.64
N VAL A 169 4.64 9.04 -14.06
CA VAL A 169 4.22 7.94 -13.18
C VAL A 169 2.87 7.33 -13.66
N PRO A 170 2.82 6.02 -13.98
CA PRO A 170 1.63 5.28 -14.37
C PRO A 170 0.74 5.06 -13.16
N GLN A 171 -0.52 4.73 -13.44
CA GLN A 171 -1.42 4.32 -12.37
C GLN A 171 -0.88 3.06 -11.69
N GLY A 172 -1.04 2.99 -10.37
CA GLY A 172 -0.68 1.81 -9.58
C GLY A 172 0.81 1.65 -9.27
N ALA A 173 1.69 2.58 -9.69
CA ALA A 173 3.12 2.50 -9.41
C ALA A 173 3.40 2.35 -7.90
N LEU A 174 2.70 3.11 -7.05
CA LEU A 174 2.83 3.03 -5.60
C LEU A 174 2.47 1.64 -5.05
N ARG A 175 1.40 1.03 -5.58
CA ARG A 175 1.00 -0.32 -5.18
C ARG A 175 2.06 -1.35 -5.55
N LEU A 176 2.63 -1.24 -6.76
CA LEU A 176 3.73 -2.09 -7.20
C LEU A 176 4.94 -1.93 -6.27
N VAL A 177 5.34 -0.71 -5.94
CA VAL A 177 6.43 -0.46 -4.97
C VAL A 177 6.12 -1.13 -3.63
N GLY A 178 4.89 -0.97 -3.13
CA GLY A 178 4.45 -1.61 -1.89
C GLY A 178 4.56 -3.13 -1.93
N ASP A 179 4.09 -3.77 -2.99
CA ASP A 179 4.18 -5.24 -3.14
C ASP A 179 5.65 -5.71 -3.20
N MET A 180 6.53 -4.96 -3.86
CA MET A 180 7.97 -5.25 -3.90
C MET A 180 8.63 -5.16 -2.51
N PHE A 181 8.26 -4.14 -1.71
CA PHE A 181 8.73 -4.00 -0.33
C PHE A 181 8.24 -5.14 0.56
N ALA A 182 6.94 -5.43 0.52
CA ALA A 182 6.34 -6.51 1.29
C ALA A 182 7.00 -7.86 0.97
N LYS A 183 7.24 -8.14 -0.32
CA LYS A 183 7.96 -9.34 -0.77
C LYS A 183 9.39 -9.46 -0.25
N HIS A 184 10.04 -8.34 0.08
CA HIS A 184 11.37 -8.31 0.69
C HIS A 184 11.36 -8.16 2.22
N GLY A 185 10.21 -8.41 2.85
CA GLY A 185 10.05 -8.46 4.30
C GLY A 185 10.14 -7.08 4.95
N VAL A 186 9.74 -6.03 4.23
CA VAL A 186 9.54 -4.69 4.78
C VAL A 186 8.05 -4.52 5.07
N GLU A 187 7.73 -4.01 6.26
CA GLU A 187 6.36 -3.65 6.61
C GLU A 187 5.89 -2.48 5.73
N VAL A 188 4.70 -2.59 5.15
CA VAL A 188 4.12 -1.55 4.30
C VAL A 188 2.82 -1.05 4.94
N ARG A 189 2.77 0.25 5.23
CA ARG A 189 1.60 0.93 5.80
C ARG A 189 0.99 1.86 4.77
N TYR A 190 -0.31 1.75 4.58
CA TYR A 190 -1.08 2.62 3.70
C TYR A 190 -1.86 3.62 4.56
N SER A 191 -1.64 4.92 4.34
CA SER A 191 -2.41 5.96 5.01
C SER A 191 -3.73 6.16 4.27
N LEU A 192 -4.84 5.73 4.89
CA LEU A 192 -6.18 5.75 4.30
C LEU A 192 -6.99 7.02 4.65
N GLU A 193 -6.90 7.45 5.90
CA GLU A 193 -7.76 8.51 6.46
C GLU A 193 -6.99 9.76 6.87
N ALA A 194 -5.71 9.57 7.24
CA ALA A 194 -4.82 10.64 7.69
C ALA A 194 -3.83 11.00 6.58
N ASP A 195 -3.38 12.25 6.60
CA ASP A 195 -2.26 12.69 5.78
C ASP A 195 -1.03 11.80 6.04
N CYS A 196 -0.37 11.36 4.96
CA CYS A 196 0.72 10.40 5.06
C CYS A 196 1.90 10.99 5.84
N ASP A 197 2.17 12.29 5.68
CA ASP A 197 3.27 12.95 6.36
C ASP A 197 2.99 13.07 7.87
N ASP A 198 1.76 13.44 8.24
CA ASP A 198 1.32 13.45 9.65
C ASP A 198 1.47 12.06 10.28
N THR A 199 1.09 11.01 9.54
CA THR A 199 1.19 9.62 10.00
C THR A 199 2.64 9.21 10.24
N ILE A 200 3.52 9.48 9.27
CA ILE A 200 4.95 9.17 9.35
C ILE A 200 5.58 9.93 10.52
N ALA A 201 5.31 11.23 10.64
CA ALA A 201 5.89 12.09 11.67
C ALA A 201 5.46 11.63 13.09
N PHE A 202 4.18 11.30 13.28
CA PHE A 202 3.67 10.80 14.55
C PHE A 202 4.36 9.50 14.96
N HIS A 203 4.38 8.49 14.08
CA HIS A 203 5.02 7.22 14.40
C HIS A 203 6.53 7.39 14.60
N ALA A 204 7.20 8.20 13.78
CA ALA A 204 8.65 8.40 13.92
C ALA A 204 9.00 9.03 15.26
N GLN A 205 8.18 9.96 15.75
CA GLN A 205 8.32 10.57 17.06
C GLN A 205 8.17 9.55 18.20
N VAL A 206 7.17 8.67 18.13
CA VAL A 206 6.89 7.65 19.15
C VAL A 206 7.97 6.57 19.16
N ASP A 207 8.38 6.12 17.98
CA ASP A 207 9.26 4.96 17.82
C ASP A 207 10.76 5.36 17.84
N GLY A 208 11.07 6.65 17.86
CA GLY A 208 12.43 7.16 17.73
C GLY A 208 13.06 6.84 16.37
N ALA A 209 12.23 6.79 15.32
CA ALA A 209 12.66 6.45 13.97
C ALA A 209 13.32 7.64 13.27
N VAL A 210 14.17 7.35 12.27
CA VAL A 210 14.59 8.35 11.29
C VAL A 210 13.61 8.33 10.11
N ILE A 211 13.37 9.50 9.51
CA ILE A 211 12.49 9.65 8.35
C ILE A 211 13.35 9.81 7.11
N LEU A 212 13.00 9.09 6.04
CA LEU A 212 13.55 9.24 4.70
C LEU A 212 12.44 9.75 3.77
N SER A 213 12.40 11.06 3.53
CA SER A 213 11.43 11.74 2.66
C SER A 213 12.05 13.00 2.02
N GLN A 214 11.61 13.34 0.82
CA GLN A 214 11.99 14.60 0.16
C GLN A 214 11.06 15.75 0.52
N ASP A 215 9.96 15.48 1.21
CA ASP A 215 9.01 16.49 1.65
C ASP A 215 9.59 17.33 2.80
N LYS A 216 9.44 18.65 2.68
CA LYS A 216 9.86 19.60 3.70
C LYS A 216 8.79 19.83 4.75
N ASP A 217 7.58 19.35 4.54
CA ASP A 217 6.46 19.49 5.46
C ASP A 217 6.76 18.80 6.81
N PHE A 218 7.64 17.80 6.84
CA PHE A 218 8.20 17.21 8.07
C PHE A 218 8.91 18.21 9.01
N LEU A 219 9.29 19.39 8.52
CA LEU A 219 9.92 20.44 9.32
C LEU A 219 8.89 21.36 10.02
N ARG A 220 7.59 21.23 9.73
CA ARG A 220 6.54 22.06 10.33
C ARG A 220 6.19 21.66 11.77
N TYR A 221 6.51 20.44 12.16
CA TYR A 221 6.16 19.89 13.48
C TYR A 221 7.10 20.42 14.57
N LYS A 222 6.50 21.04 15.60
CA LYS A 222 7.24 21.59 16.73
C LYS A 222 7.72 20.47 17.65
N ASN A 223 8.93 20.62 18.20
CA ASN A 223 9.56 19.67 19.14
C ASN A 223 9.79 18.27 18.55
N ALA A 224 9.88 18.14 17.23
CA ALA A 224 10.23 16.88 16.58
C ALA A 224 11.64 16.42 16.99
N THR A 225 11.77 15.14 17.38
CA THR A 225 13.04 14.52 17.78
C THR A 225 13.58 13.55 16.73
N TYR A 226 12.79 13.21 15.72
CA TYR A 226 13.23 12.39 14.59
C TYR A 226 14.22 13.15 13.70
N ALA A 227 15.16 12.42 13.10
CA ALA A 227 16.03 12.96 12.06
C ALA A 227 15.38 12.79 10.68
N LEU A 228 15.43 13.83 9.85
CA LEU A 228 14.92 13.80 8.47
C LEU A 228 16.09 13.73 7.47
N TYR A 229 16.08 12.71 6.63
CA TYR A 229 17.01 12.52 5.53
C TYR A 229 16.29 12.70 4.21
N LYS A 230 16.83 13.57 3.34
CA LYS A 230 16.27 13.86 2.01
C LYS A 230 16.63 12.80 0.98
N ASP A 231 17.71 12.06 1.21
CA ASP A 231 18.15 11.03 0.29
C ASP A 231 19.03 9.99 0.98
N TYR A 232 19.35 8.93 0.26
CA TYR A 232 20.29 7.89 0.65
C TYR A 232 21.26 7.56 -0.48
N GLU A 233 22.47 7.16 -0.10
CA GLU A 233 23.45 6.54 -0.98
C GLU A 233 23.82 5.15 -0.47
N ILE A 234 24.35 4.32 -1.36
CA ILE A 234 24.92 3.01 -1.00
C ILE A 234 26.43 3.11 -1.17
N ASN A 235 27.16 3.01 -0.06
CA ASN A 235 28.62 3.05 -0.09
C ASN A 235 29.22 1.76 -0.69
N LYS A 236 30.54 1.75 -0.91
CA LYS A 236 31.26 0.58 -1.45
C LYS A 236 31.10 -0.69 -0.60
N GLY A 237 30.83 -0.56 0.70
CA GLY A 237 30.58 -1.66 1.62
C GLY A 237 29.12 -2.16 1.61
N GLY A 238 28.26 -1.64 0.73
CA GLY A 238 26.86 -2.05 0.66
C GLY A 238 26.01 -1.62 1.86
N ARG A 239 26.39 -0.49 2.49
CA ARG A 239 25.65 0.15 3.58
C ARG A 239 25.08 1.49 3.15
N LEU A 240 23.95 1.87 3.76
CA LEU A 240 23.34 3.18 3.62
C LEU A 240 24.26 4.24 4.18
N LYS A 241 24.33 5.37 3.48
CA LYS A 241 25.01 6.59 3.86
C LYS A 241 24.10 7.78 3.60
#